data_AF-A0A3E0TRR4-F1
#
_entry.id   AF-A0A3E0TRR4-F1
#
_cell.length_a   1.000
_cell.length_b   1.000
_cell.length_c   1.000
_cell.angle_alpha   90.00
_cell.angle_beta   90.00
_cell.angle_gamma   90.00
#
_symmetry.space_group_name_H-M   'P 1'
#
loop_
_entity.id
_entity.type
_entity.pdbx_description
1 polymer ?
#
loop_
_entity_poly.entity_id
_entity_poly.type
_entity_poly.pdbx_seq_one_letter_code
_entity_poly.pdbx_strand_id
1 'polypeptide(L)'
;MTSAAFTALFSLSKKAVTAVTTIALFLLLSLFASTTLAKNVIFPEEYEVLKVNGEKYRSGFFDTEHVIPLSTGRHVILYRYKELFEEEDGDGHVTIRSDHQVLVINKQAADIYIEKPQHHAEKQARAYAKKPKLVLSSKGQQTVDYSTFALAEFEQQQYQSVLDAPVSANQEINTKSNQETRASRALEMLNYWWHQASAQEKAAFRKQNNL
;
A
#
# COMPACT_ATOMS: atom_id res chain seq x y z
N MET A 1 1.17 73.54 16.91
CA MET A 1 1.38 72.14 17.36
C MET A 1 0.08 71.38 17.17
N THR A 2 -0.19 70.74 16.02
CA THR A 2 -1.28 69.73 15.85
C THR A 2 -1.19 69.13 14.44
N SER A 3 -0.25 68.23 14.19
CA SER A 3 -0.24 67.43 12.94
C SER A 3 0.53 66.12 13.14
N ALA A 4 0.06 65.30 14.09
CA ALA A 4 0.61 63.97 14.31
C ALA A 4 -0.47 62.91 14.62
N ALA A 5 -1.69 63.32 14.98
CA ALA A 5 -2.75 62.39 15.39
C ALA A 5 -3.54 61.77 14.21
N PHE A 6 -3.53 62.39 13.02
CA PHE A 6 -4.38 61.93 11.91
C PHE A 6 -3.76 60.79 11.08
N THR A 7 -2.44 60.64 11.11
CA THR A 7 -1.73 59.64 10.29
C THR A 7 -1.74 58.23 10.91
N ALA A 8 -1.98 58.11 12.21
CA ALA A 8 -1.96 56.82 12.92
C ALA A 8 -3.21 55.97 12.66
N LEU A 9 -4.39 56.59 12.55
CA LEU A 9 -5.67 55.89 12.38
C LEU A 9 -5.84 55.21 11.01
N PHE A 10 -5.19 55.72 9.96
CA PHE A 10 -5.31 55.16 8.60
C PHE A 10 -4.41 53.95 8.35
N SER A 11 -3.36 53.76 9.15
CA SER A 11 -2.40 52.64 9.00
C SER A 11 -2.89 51.33 9.63
N LEU A 12 -3.77 51.42 10.64
CA LEU A 12 -4.32 50.25 11.34
C LEU A 12 -5.37 49.51 10.49
N SER A 13 -6.16 50.22 9.68
CA SER A 13 -7.21 49.60 8.86
C SER A 13 -6.65 48.76 7.72
N LYS A 14 -5.55 49.19 7.08
CA LYS A 14 -4.93 48.47 5.97
C LYS A 14 -4.32 47.14 6.41
N LYS A 15 -3.63 47.10 7.56
CA LYS A 15 -3.01 45.88 8.11
C LYS A 15 -4.05 44.83 8.52
N ALA A 16 -5.18 45.27 9.08
CA ALA A 16 -6.29 44.38 9.42
C ALA A 16 -6.93 43.75 8.17
N VAL A 17 -7.11 44.54 7.09
CA VAL A 17 -7.68 44.04 5.84
C VAL A 17 -6.72 43.06 5.12
N THR A 18 -5.41 43.32 5.09
CA THR A 18 -4.43 42.35 4.53
C THR A 18 -4.29 41.09 5.39
N ALA A 19 -4.37 41.20 6.72
CA ALA A 19 -4.35 40.04 7.61
C ALA A 19 -5.58 39.15 7.42
N VAL A 20 -6.78 39.73 7.29
CA VAL A 20 -8.02 38.96 7.07
C VAL A 20 -8.05 38.31 5.68
N THR A 21 -7.54 38.98 4.64
CA THR A 21 -7.45 38.40 3.29
C THR A 21 -6.38 37.33 3.15
N THR A 22 -5.25 37.43 3.85
CA THR A 22 -4.23 36.37 3.87
C THR A 22 -4.67 35.13 4.66
N ILE A 23 -5.40 35.32 5.76
CA ILE A 23 -6.00 34.20 6.52
C ILE A 23 -7.08 33.50 5.68
N ALA A 24 -7.93 34.24 4.97
CA ALA A 24 -8.94 33.67 4.08
C ALA A 24 -8.33 32.88 2.91
N LEU A 25 -7.21 33.35 2.34
CA LEU A 25 -6.51 32.65 1.25
C LEU A 25 -5.80 31.37 1.73
N PHE A 26 -5.25 31.35 2.95
CA PHE A 26 -4.68 30.14 3.57
C PHE A 26 -5.75 29.11 3.95
N LEU A 27 -6.93 29.56 4.39
CA LEU A 27 -8.05 28.66 4.69
C LEU A 27 -8.62 28.03 3.40
N LEU A 28 -8.69 28.80 2.30
CA LEU A 28 -9.23 28.35 1.02
C LEU A 28 -8.34 27.32 0.31
N LEU A 29 -7.02 27.34 0.56
CA LEU A 29 -6.08 26.36 -0.01
C LEU A 29 -6.12 24.99 0.69
N SER A 30 -6.66 24.91 1.91
CA SER A 30 -6.76 23.67 2.69
C SER A 30 -7.90 22.74 2.27
N LEU A 31 -8.78 23.20 1.36
CA LEU A 31 -9.96 22.45 0.91
C LEU A 31 -9.70 21.50 -0.28
N PHE A 32 -8.48 21.47 -0.82
CA PHE A 32 -8.07 20.50 -1.84
C PHE A 32 -7.47 19.24 -1.21
N ALA A 33 -8.17 18.64 -0.24
CA ALA A 33 -7.93 17.24 0.09
C ALA A 33 -8.57 16.43 -1.04
N SER A 34 -7.77 16.01 -2.03
CA SER A 34 -8.22 15.12 -3.09
C SER A 34 -8.76 13.84 -2.47
N THR A 35 -10.08 13.72 -2.33
CA THR A 35 -10.75 12.50 -1.91
C THR A 35 -10.62 11.50 -3.04
N THR A 36 -9.49 10.79 -3.08
CA THR A 36 -9.34 9.68 -4.02
C THR A 36 -10.42 8.66 -3.68
N LEU A 37 -11.38 8.48 -4.59
CA LEU A 37 -12.43 7.50 -4.40
C LEU A 37 -11.74 6.13 -4.40
N ALA A 38 -11.74 5.44 -3.26
CA ALA A 38 -11.24 4.07 -3.22
C ALA A 38 -12.07 3.22 -4.21
N LYS A 39 -11.37 2.52 -5.10
CA LYS A 39 -11.96 1.58 -6.05
C LYS A 39 -11.49 0.17 -5.69
N ASN A 40 -12.22 -0.84 -6.12
CA ASN A 40 -12.05 -2.17 -5.57
C ASN A 40 -11.07 -3.02 -6.39
N VAL A 41 -10.39 -3.93 -5.71
CA VAL A 41 -9.81 -5.13 -6.32
C VAL A 41 -10.65 -6.31 -5.82
N ILE A 42 -11.25 -7.04 -6.76
CA ILE A 42 -12.22 -8.10 -6.48
C ILE A 42 -11.59 -9.45 -6.82
N PHE A 43 -11.38 -10.28 -5.81
CA PHE A 43 -10.99 -11.68 -6.00
C PHE A 43 -12.23 -12.58 -5.89
N PRO A 44 -12.38 -13.59 -6.77
CA PRO A 44 -13.40 -14.61 -6.58
C PRO A 44 -12.97 -15.61 -5.49
N GLU A 45 -13.92 -16.42 -5.01
CA GLU A 45 -13.73 -17.39 -3.92
C GLU A 45 -12.60 -18.43 -4.15
N GLU A 46 -12.19 -18.65 -5.40
CA GLU A 46 -11.08 -19.55 -5.76
C GLU A 46 -9.71 -19.01 -5.32
N TYR A 47 -9.66 -17.78 -4.80
CA TYR A 47 -8.47 -17.21 -4.22
C TYR A 47 -8.73 -16.76 -2.80
N GLU A 48 -7.90 -17.23 -1.88
CA GLU A 48 -7.89 -16.78 -0.51
C GLU A 48 -6.87 -15.64 -0.36
N VAL A 49 -7.36 -14.46 0.03
CA VAL A 49 -6.51 -13.30 0.32
C VAL A 49 -6.09 -13.33 1.78
N LEU A 50 -4.77 -13.33 2.04
CA LEU A 50 -4.21 -13.43 3.40
C LEU A 50 -3.75 -12.08 3.94
N LYS A 51 -3.14 -11.23 3.09
CA LYS A 51 -2.66 -9.90 3.48
C LYS A 51 -2.83 -8.88 2.38
N VAL A 52 -3.05 -7.62 2.76
CA VAL A 52 -3.08 -6.46 1.88
C VAL A 52 -2.14 -5.41 2.47
N ASN A 53 -1.13 -5.00 1.70
CA ASN A 53 -0.08 -4.06 2.11
C ASN A 53 0.58 -4.42 3.45
N GLY A 54 0.76 -5.71 3.71
CA GLY A 54 1.37 -6.23 4.94
C GLY A 54 0.39 -6.48 6.10
N GLU A 55 -0.82 -5.93 6.05
CA GLU A 55 -1.85 -6.14 7.06
C GLU A 55 -2.65 -7.41 6.78
N LYS A 56 -3.03 -8.14 7.83
CA LYS A 56 -3.86 -9.35 7.69
C LYS A 56 -5.23 -8.97 7.13
N TYR A 57 -5.61 -9.60 6.03
CA TYR A 57 -6.95 -9.51 5.49
C TYR A 57 -7.84 -10.56 6.16
N ARG A 58 -9.07 -10.18 6.50
CA ARG A 58 -10.10 -11.09 7.00
C ARG A 58 -11.30 -10.99 6.07
N SER A 59 -11.64 -12.10 5.44
CA SER A 59 -12.90 -12.28 4.73
C SER A 59 -13.95 -12.92 5.65
N GLY A 60 -15.22 -12.69 5.32
CA GLY A 60 -16.33 -13.45 5.87
C GLY A 60 -16.28 -14.90 5.39
N PHE A 61 -16.77 -15.81 6.24
CA PHE A 61 -16.73 -17.26 5.97
C PHE A 61 -17.63 -17.69 4.79
N PHE A 62 -18.58 -16.83 4.39
CA PHE A 62 -19.56 -17.08 3.34
C PHE A 62 -19.42 -16.12 2.16
N ASP A 63 -18.30 -15.40 2.08
CA ASP A 63 -18.09 -14.43 1.01
C ASP A 63 -17.72 -15.18 -0.28
N THR A 64 -18.50 -14.98 -1.33
CA THR A 64 -18.21 -15.49 -2.69
C THR A 64 -17.14 -14.67 -3.40
N GLU A 65 -16.85 -13.47 -2.89
CA GLU A 65 -15.84 -12.55 -3.42
C GLU A 65 -15.13 -11.81 -2.28
N HIS A 66 -13.84 -11.52 -2.47
CA HIS A 66 -13.09 -10.60 -1.62
C HIS A 66 -13.04 -9.22 -2.27
N VAL A 67 -13.81 -8.29 -1.72
CA VAL A 67 -13.86 -6.90 -2.18
C VAL A 67 -12.88 -6.07 -1.36
N ILE A 68 -11.78 -5.65 -1.98
CA ILE A 68 -10.70 -4.92 -1.30
C ILE A 68 -10.69 -3.47 -1.79
N PRO A 69 -11.13 -2.50 -0.96
CA PRO A 69 -11.06 -1.10 -1.33
C PRO A 69 -9.60 -0.62 -1.30
N LEU A 70 -9.10 -0.18 -2.45
CA LEU A 70 -7.73 0.31 -2.60
C LEU A 70 -7.71 1.69 -3.26
N SER A 71 -6.83 2.56 -2.78
CA SER A 71 -6.54 3.84 -3.42
C SER A 71 -5.85 3.64 -4.77
N THR A 72 -5.54 4.73 -5.46
CA THR A 72 -4.63 4.69 -6.60
C THR A 72 -3.19 4.50 -6.12
N GLY A 73 -2.38 3.77 -6.88
CA GLY A 73 -0.96 3.56 -6.60
C GLY A 73 -0.56 2.10 -6.46
N ARG A 74 0.65 1.88 -5.94
CA ARG A 74 1.24 0.56 -5.81
C ARG A 74 0.68 -0.16 -4.58
N HIS A 75 0.18 -1.38 -4.78
CA HIS A 75 -0.32 -2.25 -3.72
C HIS A 75 0.29 -3.64 -3.80
N VAL A 76 0.42 -4.29 -2.65
CA VAL A 76 0.96 -5.65 -2.51
C VAL A 76 -0.08 -6.52 -1.82
N ILE A 77 -0.47 -7.62 -2.45
CA ILE A 77 -1.51 -8.52 -1.96
C ILE A 77 -0.93 -9.92 -1.87
N LEU A 78 -0.97 -10.51 -0.68
CA LEU A 78 -0.62 -11.92 -0.45
C LEU A 78 -1.87 -12.76 -0.58
N TYR A 79 -1.85 -13.73 -1.49
CA TYR A 79 -2.99 -14.60 -1.77
C TYR A 79 -2.52 -16.04 -2.02
N ARG A 80 -3.48 -16.97 -2.10
CA ARG A 80 -3.26 -18.31 -2.67
C ARG A 80 -4.51 -18.77 -3.40
N TYR A 81 -4.34 -19.66 -4.37
CA TYR A 81 -5.46 -20.38 -4.95
C TYR A 81 -6.00 -21.42 -3.96
N LYS A 82 -7.32 -21.57 -3.91
CA LYS A 82 -8.06 -22.51 -3.06
C LYS A 82 -9.37 -22.90 -3.76
N GLU A 83 -9.56 -24.17 -4.06
CA GLU A 83 -10.82 -24.66 -4.65
C GLU A 83 -11.29 -25.93 -3.92
N LEU A 84 -12.60 -26.10 -3.80
CA LEU A 84 -13.24 -27.24 -3.16
C LEU A 84 -13.83 -28.16 -4.23
N PHE A 85 -13.52 -29.45 -4.14
CA PHE A 85 -14.09 -30.49 -5.00
C PHE A 85 -14.79 -31.55 -4.17
N GLU A 86 -15.84 -32.14 -4.73
CA GLU A 86 -16.41 -33.40 -4.23
C GLU A 86 -15.40 -34.53 -4.43
N GLU A 87 -15.31 -35.42 -3.45
CA GLU A 87 -14.45 -36.59 -3.54
C GLU A 87 -15.08 -37.64 -4.49
N GLU A 88 -14.29 -38.20 -5.40
CA GLU A 88 -14.80 -39.07 -6.48
C GLU A 88 -15.47 -40.35 -5.96
N ASP A 89 -14.99 -40.90 -4.83
CA ASP A 89 -15.43 -42.18 -4.25
C ASP A 89 -16.06 -42.03 -2.85
N GLY A 90 -16.67 -40.89 -2.51
CA GLY A 90 -17.24 -40.66 -1.17
C GLY A 90 -18.24 -39.51 -1.07
N ASP A 91 -18.70 -39.22 0.15
CA ASP A 91 -19.49 -38.02 0.49
C ASP A 91 -18.61 -36.85 0.99
N GLY A 92 -17.30 -37.04 0.92
CA GLY A 92 -16.29 -36.10 1.34
C GLY A 92 -16.08 -34.94 0.36
N HIS A 93 -15.32 -33.96 0.82
CA HIS A 93 -14.82 -32.88 -0.02
C HIS A 93 -13.31 -32.76 0.15
N VAL A 94 -12.62 -32.45 -0.94
CA VAL A 94 -11.19 -32.14 -0.94
C VAL A 94 -10.98 -30.66 -1.23
N THR A 95 -10.18 -30.00 -0.39
CA THR A 95 -9.73 -28.63 -0.69
C THR A 95 -8.34 -28.66 -1.29
N ILE A 96 -8.23 -28.22 -2.53
CA ILE A 96 -6.97 -28.05 -3.24
C ILE A 96 -6.45 -26.64 -2.98
N ARG A 97 -5.17 -26.50 -2.66
CA ARG A 97 -4.53 -25.20 -2.41
C ARG A 97 -3.20 -25.09 -3.15
N SER A 98 -2.86 -23.89 -3.58
CA SER A 98 -1.50 -23.56 -4.03
C SER A 98 -0.61 -23.11 -2.87
N ASP A 99 0.68 -23.00 -3.15
CA ASP A 99 1.58 -22.18 -2.35
C ASP A 99 1.17 -20.70 -2.39
N HIS A 100 1.70 -19.91 -1.45
CA HIS A 100 1.44 -18.49 -1.36
C HIS A 100 2.11 -17.70 -2.49
N GLN A 101 1.36 -16.75 -3.04
CA GLN A 101 1.82 -15.86 -4.09
C GLN A 101 1.57 -14.41 -3.72
N VAL A 102 2.38 -13.53 -4.30
CA VAL A 102 2.32 -12.09 -4.09
C VAL A 102 1.92 -11.43 -5.40
N LEU A 103 0.82 -10.67 -5.36
CA LEU A 103 0.38 -9.80 -6.44
C LEU A 103 0.85 -8.38 -6.13
N VAL A 104 1.63 -7.81 -7.04
CA VAL A 104 2.01 -6.40 -7.02
C VAL A 104 1.26 -5.72 -8.16
N ILE A 105 0.42 -4.75 -7.83
CA ILE A 105 -0.39 -4.01 -8.81
C ILE A 105 -0.09 -2.52 -8.72
N ASN A 106 -0.08 -1.84 -9.86
CA ASN A 106 -0.13 -0.38 -9.90
C ASN A 106 -1.56 0.06 -10.28
N LYS A 107 -2.37 0.29 -9.25
CA LYS A 107 -3.81 0.46 -9.40
C LYS A 107 -4.17 1.89 -9.84
N GLN A 108 -5.01 1.98 -10.85
CA GLN A 108 -5.61 3.23 -11.32
C GLN A 108 -6.99 3.46 -10.69
N ALA A 109 -7.68 4.53 -11.11
CA ALA A 109 -9.01 4.91 -10.62
C ALA A 109 -10.15 4.04 -11.21
N ALA A 110 -9.96 2.72 -11.26
CA ALA A 110 -10.92 1.75 -11.78
C ALA A 110 -11.00 0.50 -10.88
N ASP A 111 -12.11 -0.21 -10.99
CA ASP A 111 -12.27 -1.51 -10.35
C ASP A 111 -11.51 -2.58 -11.14
N ILE A 112 -10.79 -3.44 -10.44
CA ILE A 112 -10.02 -4.55 -11.00
C ILE A 112 -10.69 -5.85 -10.58
N TYR A 113 -10.92 -6.73 -11.53
CA TYR A 113 -11.53 -8.04 -11.33
C TYR A 113 -10.49 -9.12 -11.63
N ILE A 114 -10.30 -10.05 -10.70
CA ILE A 114 -9.52 -11.26 -10.94
C ILE A 114 -10.47 -12.28 -11.57
N GLU A 115 -10.07 -12.86 -12.70
CA GLU A 115 -10.87 -13.87 -13.37
C GLU A 115 -10.87 -15.19 -12.58
N LYS A 116 -12.07 -15.78 -12.46
CA LYS A 116 -12.27 -17.09 -11.85
C LYS A 116 -11.71 -18.18 -12.78
N PRO A 117 -10.80 -19.04 -12.30
CA PRO A 117 -10.41 -20.21 -13.08
C PRO A 117 -11.60 -21.16 -13.24
N GLN A 118 -11.68 -21.84 -14.39
CA GLN A 118 -12.74 -22.79 -14.69
C GLN A 118 -12.15 -24.20 -14.71
N HIS A 119 -12.36 -24.98 -13.65
CA HIS A 119 -11.93 -26.37 -13.56
C HIS A 119 -13.14 -27.26 -13.36
N HIS A 120 -13.26 -28.32 -14.18
CA HIS A 120 -14.38 -29.26 -14.09
C HIS A 120 -14.00 -30.58 -13.41
N ALA A 121 -12.73 -30.76 -13.06
CA ALA A 121 -12.24 -31.98 -12.44
C ALA A 121 -11.10 -31.68 -11.47
N GLU A 122 -11.04 -32.46 -10.38
CA GLU A 122 -10.02 -32.36 -9.33
C GLU A 122 -8.59 -32.35 -9.90
N LYS A 123 -8.33 -33.19 -10.91
CA LYS A 123 -7.03 -33.28 -11.59
C LYS A 123 -6.60 -31.96 -12.24
N GLN A 124 -7.54 -31.20 -12.80
CA GLN A 124 -7.26 -29.90 -13.44
C GLN A 124 -6.89 -28.86 -12.38
N ALA A 125 -7.67 -28.80 -11.31
CA ALA A 125 -7.40 -27.93 -10.16
C ALA A 125 -6.06 -28.24 -9.50
N ARG A 126 -5.70 -29.52 -9.31
CA ARG A 126 -4.37 -29.92 -8.80
C ARG A 126 -3.24 -29.50 -9.73
N ALA A 127 -3.44 -29.59 -11.05
CA ALA A 127 -2.43 -29.14 -12.00
C ALA A 127 -2.26 -27.61 -11.95
N TYR A 128 -3.37 -26.87 -11.87
CA TYR A 128 -3.36 -25.41 -11.75
C TYR A 128 -2.71 -24.93 -10.44
N ALA A 129 -3.01 -25.60 -9.31
CA ALA A 129 -2.47 -25.25 -7.99
C ALA A 129 -0.94 -25.27 -7.92
N LYS A 130 -0.25 -26.05 -8.78
CA LYS A 130 1.21 -26.09 -8.84
C LYS A 130 1.83 -24.80 -9.36
N LYS A 131 1.14 -24.09 -10.25
CA LYS A 131 1.60 -22.82 -10.82
C LYS A 131 0.40 -21.97 -11.26
N PRO A 132 -0.33 -21.38 -10.30
CA PRO A 132 -1.54 -20.61 -10.61
C PRO A 132 -1.18 -19.37 -11.41
N LYS A 133 -2.00 -19.02 -12.40
CA LYS A 133 -1.85 -17.81 -13.20
C LYS A 133 -3.05 -16.90 -12.98
N LEU A 134 -2.80 -15.65 -12.59
CA LEU A 134 -3.87 -14.65 -12.50
C LEU A 134 -4.12 -14.03 -13.87
N VAL A 135 -5.38 -13.71 -14.10
CA VAL A 135 -5.82 -12.84 -15.19
C VAL A 135 -6.62 -11.72 -14.54
N LEU A 136 -6.24 -10.48 -14.82
CA LEU A 136 -6.88 -9.28 -14.28
C LEU A 136 -7.57 -8.53 -15.42
N SER A 137 -8.79 -8.08 -15.16
CA SER A 137 -9.55 -7.24 -16.06
C SER A 137 -10.03 -5.97 -15.35
N SER A 138 -10.28 -4.91 -16.12
CA SER A 138 -10.87 -3.67 -15.64
C SER A 138 -11.99 -3.27 -16.59
N LYS A 139 -13.13 -2.82 -16.06
CA LYS A 139 -14.24 -2.35 -16.91
C LYS A 139 -13.77 -1.14 -17.72
N GLY A 140 -13.74 -1.27 -19.05
CA GLY A 140 -13.46 -0.17 -19.99
C GLY A 140 -12.04 -0.10 -20.56
N GLN A 141 -11.07 -0.92 -20.12
CA GLN A 141 -9.72 -0.95 -20.73
C GLN A 141 -8.96 -2.24 -20.43
N GLN A 142 -8.12 -2.66 -21.40
CA GLN A 142 -7.73 -4.05 -21.63
C GLN A 142 -6.43 -4.51 -20.96
N THR A 143 -5.79 -3.65 -20.16
CA THR A 143 -4.50 -4.00 -19.53
C THR A 143 -4.38 -3.38 -18.14
N VAL A 144 -4.38 -4.21 -17.11
CA VAL A 144 -3.95 -3.85 -15.76
C VAL A 144 -2.45 -4.14 -15.67
N ASP A 145 -1.64 -3.19 -15.22
CA ASP A 145 -0.22 -3.42 -14.96
C ASP A 145 -0.03 -4.12 -13.62
N TYR A 146 0.48 -5.35 -13.65
CA TYR A 146 0.71 -6.16 -12.47
C TYR A 146 1.87 -7.13 -12.66
N SER A 147 2.40 -7.60 -11.53
CA SER A 147 3.38 -8.66 -11.46
C SER A 147 2.98 -9.65 -10.37
N THR A 148 3.34 -10.92 -10.58
CA THR A 148 3.12 -11.98 -9.60
C THR A 148 4.44 -12.66 -9.26
N PHE A 149 4.59 -13.03 -8.00
CA PHE A 149 5.81 -13.65 -7.47
C PHE A 149 5.45 -14.80 -6.53
N ALA A 150 6.30 -15.81 -6.46
CA ALA A 150 6.28 -16.71 -5.30
C ALA A 150 6.65 -15.91 -4.04
N LEU A 151 6.04 -16.24 -2.89
CA LEU A 151 6.31 -15.50 -1.65
C LEU A 151 7.81 -15.44 -1.30
N ALA A 152 8.50 -16.58 -1.38
CA ALA A 152 9.93 -16.65 -1.06
C ALA A 152 10.80 -15.78 -1.99
N GLU A 153 10.46 -15.74 -3.29
CA GLU A 153 11.15 -14.88 -4.26
C GLU A 153 10.93 -13.41 -3.94
N PHE A 154 9.68 -13.02 -3.64
CA PHE A 154 9.35 -11.65 -3.28
C PHE A 154 10.10 -11.20 -2.02
N GLU A 155 10.11 -12.03 -0.97
CA GLU A 155 10.85 -11.74 0.28
C GLU A 155 12.36 -11.60 0.05
N GLN A 156 12.95 -12.48 -0.78
CA GLN A 156 14.35 -12.39 -1.15
C GLN A 156 14.67 -11.09 -1.91
N GLN A 157 13.82 -10.69 -2.85
CA GLN A 157 13.99 -9.43 -3.58
C GLN A 157 13.87 -8.22 -2.66
N GLN A 158 12.93 -8.22 -1.71
CA GLN A 158 12.81 -7.15 -0.71
C GLN A 158 14.08 -7.06 0.14
N TYR A 159 14.59 -8.19 0.63
CA TYR A 159 15.84 -8.24 1.38
C TYR A 159 17.02 -7.72 0.56
N GLN A 160 17.16 -8.17 -0.68
CA GLN A 160 18.25 -7.74 -1.58
C GLN A 160 18.17 -6.24 -1.88
N SER A 161 16.97 -5.68 -2.06
CA SER A 161 16.78 -4.24 -2.29
C SER A 161 17.26 -3.36 -1.11
N VAL A 162 17.21 -3.88 0.11
CA VAL A 162 17.76 -3.21 1.31
C VAL A 162 19.29 -3.23 1.31
N LEU A 163 19.90 -4.30 0.79
CA LEU A 163 21.35 -4.41 0.66
C LEU A 163 21.90 -3.53 -0.47
N ASP A 164 21.19 -3.46 -1.60
CA ASP A 164 21.63 -2.79 -2.82
C ASP A 164 21.24 -1.31 -2.92
N ALA A 165 20.41 -0.80 -1.99
CA ALA A 165 20.03 0.60 -1.96
C ALA A 165 21.29 1.50 -2.00
N PRO A 166 21.50 2.31 -3.05
CA PRO A 166 22.72 3.08 -3.21
C PRO A 166 22.86 4.03 -2.04
N VAL A 167 23.94 3.85 -1.29
CA VAL A 167 24.46 4.91 -0.42
C VAL A 167 24.72 6.07 -1.38
N SER A 168 23.93 7.14 -1.31
CA SER A 168 24.19 8.32 -2.14
C SER A 168 25.66 8.70 -1.97
N ALA A 169 26.39 8.58 -3.08
CA ALA A 169 27.80 8.82 -3.15
C ALA A 169 28.08 10.29 -2.85
N ASN A 170 28.59 10.54 -1.65
CA ASN A 170 29.70 11.44 -1.41
C ASN A 170 30.27 11.08 -0.03
N GLN A 171 31.26 10.18 -0.02
CA GLN A 171 32.61 10.49 0.44
C GLN A 171 33.44 9.21 0.41
N GLU A 172 34.56 9.30 -0.31
CA GLU A 172 35.72 8.45 -0.07
C GLU A 172 36.05 8.52 1.44
N ILE A 173 36.36 7.38 2.06
CA ILE A 173 37.59 7.14 2.84
C ILE A 173 37.44 5.91 3.75
N ASN A 174 38.36 4.97 3.51
CA ASN A 174 38.98 3.99 4.41
C ASN A 174 38.12 3.09 5.32
N THR A 175 38.16 1.82 4.92
CA THR A 175 38.01 0.60 5.72
C THR A 175 38.70 0.69 7.09
N LYS A 176 37.95 1.05 8.16
CA LYS A 176 38.18 0.69 9.58
C LYS A 176 37.09 1.26 10.51
N SER A 177 35.82 0.87 10.36
CA SER A 177 34.81 0.99 11.45
C SER A 177 33.50 0.32 11.02
N ASN A 178 33.30 -0.96 11.35
CA ASN A 178 32.12 -1.70 10.87
C ASN A 178 30.96 -1.74 11.89
N GLN A 179 31.09 -1.06 13.03
CA GLN A 179 30.06 -1.01 14.08
C GLN A 179 29.47 0.38 14.28
N GLU A 180 30.28 1.44 14.23
CA GLU A 180 29.81 2.82 14.35
C GLU A 180 29.00 3.24 13.11
N THR A 181 29.42 2.81 11.92
CA THR A 181 28.69 3.01 10.67
C THR A 181 27.33 2.29 10.64
N ARG A 182 27.20 1.14 11.33
CA ARG A 182 25.91 0.42 11.40
C ARG A 182 24.90 1.11 12.32
N ALA A 183 25.37 1.62 13.46
CA ALA A 183 24.52 2.41 14.36
C ALA A 183 24.09 3.73 13.71
N SER A 184 25.00 4.42 13.00
CA SER A 184 24.67 5.62 12.20
C SER A 184 23.65 5.30 11.10
N ARG A 185 23.86 4.21 10.35
CA ARG A 185 22.94 3.78 9.29
C ARG A 185 21.56 3.41 9.82
N ALA A 186 21.47 2.76 10.98
CA ALA A 186 20.18 2.44 11.60
C ALA A 186 19.43 3.72 12.01
N LEU A 187 20.13 4.71 12.56
CA LEU A 187 19.57 6.01 12.92
C LEU A 187 19.08 6.79 11.68
N GLU A 188 19.84 6.77 10.59
CA GLU A 188 19.46 7.40 9.33
C GLU A 188 18.18 6.81 8.76
N MET A 189 18.07 5.47 8.75
CA MET A 189 16.84 4.79 8.33
C MET A 189 15.65 5.18 9.21
N LEU A 190 15.83 5.17 10.53
CA LEU A 190 14.78 5.60 11.47
C LEU A 190 14.35 7.05 11.20
N ASN A 191 15.29 7.95 10.92
CA ASN A 191 14.98 9.34 10.61
C ASN A 191 14.21 9.49 9.29
N TYR A 192 14.59 8.74 8.26
CA TYR A 192 13.87 8.71 6.98
C TYR A 192 12.42 8.24 7.14
N TRP A 193 12.22 7.09 7.78
CA TRP A 193 10.88 6.55 8.04
C TRP A 193 10.07 7.47 8.95
N TRP A 194 10.73 8.10 9.93
CA TRP A 194 10.09 9.10 10.77
C TRP A 194 9.61 10.29 9.94
N HIS A 195 10.40 10.82 9.01
CA HIS A 195 9.95 11.95 8.18
C HIS A 195 8.76 11.59 7.29
N GLN A 196 8.73 10.40 6.71
CA GLN A 196 7.67 9.94 5.81
C GLN A 196 6.36 9.58 6.53
N ALA A 197 6.41 9.21 7.81
CA ALA A 197 5.24 8.79 8.57
C ALA A 197 4.24 9.94 8.83
N SER A 198 2.95 9.59 8.83
CA SER A 198 1.84 10.50 9.18
C SER A 198 1.87 10.88 10.67
N ALA A 199 1.11 11.91 11.04
CA ALA A 199 0.99 12.35 12.43
C ALA A 199 0.43 11.24 13.35
N GLN A 200 -0.50 10.43 12.86
CA GLN A 200 -1.11 9.32 13.60
C GLN A 200 -0.11 8.19 13.85
N GLU A 201 0.68 7.83 12.82
CA GLU A 201 1.72 6.79 12.93
C GLU A 201 2.85 7.21 13.88
N LYS A 202 3.28 8.48 13.81
CA LYS A 202 4.24 9.06 14.76
C LYS A 202 3.73 9.03 16.20
N ALA A 203 2.44 9.29 16.41
CA ALA A 203 1.83 9.23 17.74
C ALA A 203 1.75 7.79 18.28
N ALA A 204 1.37 6.83 17.42
CA ALA A 204 1.33 5.41 17.78
C ALA A 204 2.74 4.89 18.13
N PHE A 205 3.74 5.23 17.34
CA PHE A 205 5.13 4.83 17.57
C PHE A 205 5.67 5.33 18.91
N ARG A 206 5.40 6.60 19.29
CA ARG A 206 5.79 7.14 20.60
C ARG A 206 5.15 6.38 21.76
N LYS A 207 3.85 6.08 21.65
CA LYS A 207 3.11 5.31 22.66
C LYS A 207 3.66 3.88 22.83
N GLN A 208 4.07 3.24 21.73
CA GLN A 208 4.58 1.87 21.76
C GLN A 208 6.01 1.78 22.33
N ASN A 209 6.82 2.82 22.17
CA ASN A 209 8.22 2.85 22.60
C ASN A 209 8.46 3.65 23.89
N ASN A 210 7.39 4.14 24.55
CA ASN A 210 7.47 5.00 25.73
C ASN A 210 8.36 6.25 25.55
N LEU A 211 8.24 6.91 24.39
CA LEU A 211 8.96 8.16 24.03
C LEU A 211 8.08 9.41 24.19
#